data_AF-A0A9X8DYK8-F1
#
_entry.id   AF-A0A9X8DYK8-F1
#
_cell.length_a   1.000
_cell.length_b   1.000
_cell.length_c   1.000
_cell.angle_alpha   90.00
_cell.angle_beta   90.00
_cell.angle_gamma   90.00
#
_symmetry.space_group_name_H-M   'P 1'
#
loop_
_entity.id
_entity.type
_entity.pdbx_description
1 polymer ?
#
loop_
_entity_poly.entity_id
_entity_poly.type
_entity_poly.pdbx_seq_one_letter_code
_entity_poly.pdbx_strand_id
1 'polypeptide(L)'
;MQYAPTMSLPFAAYPPEIAAVQRLGQHLGNQVQAAVHEQSARLDDVQNAVGAQTRHTYEQMVHLHHQQQLHSQRQMEMNNRLMAELEEQRRRREVLVEQLHVQKKQTEAHEQGLHQAAAASVKHGEQLDEMRRRTSARWHAFSATPLPAVAAGTSAPAVAGVQVVYGFQEVPKAPSFNGSTKVQMRKFMDQYEAYAREVNIANAQRPGGAQIQRAPLSACIDPLSVERIAYWEIGKASHELTEEDWKVFFL
;
A
#
# COMPACT_ATOMS: atom_id res chain seq x y z
N MET A 1 18.10 132.14 -108.00
CA MET A 1 16.62 132.03 -108.02
C MET A 1 16.21 130.80 -107.22
N GLN A 2 15.23 130.97 -106.34
CA GLN A 2 14.61 129.94 -105.50
C GLN A 2 13.82 128.91 -106.32
N TYR A 3 13.77 127.65 -105.88
CA TYR A 3 12.56 126.83 -105.69
C TYR A 3 12.88 125.69 -104.69
N ALA A 4 11.95 125.40 -103.78
CA ALA A 4 11.94 124.32 -102.77
C ALA A 4 10.83 123.28 -103.12
N PRO A 5 10.51 122.24 -102.33
CA PRO A 5 11.31 121.27 -101.56
C PRO A 5 10.91 119.79 -101.88
N THR A 6 11.61 118.79 -101.34
CA THR A 6 11.05 117.43 -101.13
C THR A 6 11.31 117.01 -99.68
N MET A 7 10.27 117.02 -98.86
CA MET A 7 10.31 116.50 -97.48
C MET A 7 10.24 114.98 -97.49
N SER A 8 11.28 114.32 -96.98
CA SER A 8 11.22 112.93 -96.54
C SER A 8 10.68 112.88 -95.11
N LEU A 9 9.51 112.28 -94.92
CA LEU A 9 8.93 111.99 -93.60
C LEU A 9 9.81 110.99 -92.84
N PRO A 10 10.07 111.19 -91.54
CA PRO A 10 10.82 110.23 -90.75
C PRO A 10 9.97 108.99 -90.45
N PHE A 11 10.55 107.80 -90.65
CA PHE A 11 9.99 106.54 -90.16
C PHE A 11 9.89 106.64 -88.63
N ALA A 12 8.67 106.61 -88.10
CA ALA A 12 8.42 106.69 -86.68
C ALA A 12 9.07 105.50 -85.97
N ALA A 13 10.10 105.76 -85.17
CA ALA A 13 10.55 104.83 -84.16
C ALA A 13 9.39 104.61 -83.18
N TYR A 14 8.88 103.38 -83.12
CA TYR A 14 7.84 103.00 -82.17
C TYR A 14 8.29 103.31 -80.73
N PRO A 15 7.38 103.81 -79.87
CA PRO A 15 7.72 104.31 -78.55
C PRO A 15 8.21 103.21 -77.58
N PRO A 16 9.03 103.55 -76.57
CA PRO A 16 9.59 102.61 -75.58
C PRO A 16 8.53 101.90 -74.71
N GLU A 17 7.27 102.30 -74.79
CA GLU A 17 6.14 101.77 -74.03
C GLU A 17 5.76 100.34 -74.45
N ILE A 18 5.88 99.97 -75.73
CA ILE A 18 5.55 98.60 -76.19
C ILE A 18 6.53 97.58 -75.57
N ALA A 19 7.81 97.92 -75.49
CA ALA A 19 8.82 97.08 -74.83
C ALA A 19 8.67 97.05 -73.29
N ALA A 20 8.12 98.10 -72.68
CA ALA A 20 7.81 98.13 -71.25
C ALA A 20 6.60 97.25 -70.92
N VAL A 21 5.54 97.30 -71.73
CA VAL A 21 4.34 96.44 -71.61
C VAL A 21 4.71 94.97 -71.79
N GLN A 22 5.60 94.66 -72.74
CA GLN A 22 6.04 93.28 -72.97
C GLN A 22 6.93 92.75 -71.84
N ARG A 23 7.80 93.59 -71.25
CA ARG A 23 8.57 93.23 -70.04
C ARG A 23 7.69 93.07 -68.80
N LEU A 24 6.66 93.89 -68.64
CA LEU A 24 5.67 93.74 -67.57
C LEU A 24 4.86 92.45 -67.74
N GLY A 25 4.44 92.11 -68.96
CA GLY A 25 3.77 90.85 -69.28
C GLY A 25 4.65 89.62 -68.98
N GLN A 26 5.94 89.68 -69.33
CA GLN A 26 6.90 88.62 -69.01
C GLN A 26 7.17 88.51 -67.50
N HIS A 27 7.30 89.64 -66.79
CA HIS A 27 7.47 89.63 -65.33
C HIS A 27 6.23 89.06 -64.63
N LEU A 28 5.03 89.47 -65.04
CA LEU A 28 3.78 88.97 -64.46
C LEU A 28 3.60 87.47 -64.77
N GLY A 29 3.91 87.05 -66.00
CA GLY A 29 3.92 85.63 -66.40
C GLY A 29 4.89 84.80 -65.56
N ASN A 30 6.14 85.26 -65.38
CA ASN A 30 7.13 84.59 -64.56
C ASN A 30 6.74 84.55 -63.08
N GLN A 31 6.12 85.61 -62.56
CA GLN A 31 5.66 85.68 -61.17
C GLN A 31 4.49 84.73 -60.92
N VAL A 32 3.52 84.67 -61.83
CA VAL A 32 2.41 83.72 -61.76
C VAL A 32 2.92 82.30 -61.88
N GLN A 33 3.84 82.05 -62.80
CA GLN A 33 4.41 80.72 -63.00
C GLN A 33 5.25 80.27 -61.78
N ALA A 34 6.01 81.17 -61.16
CA ALA A 34 6.70 80.91 -59.90
C ALA A 34 5.71 80.61 -58.76
N ALA A 35 4.63 81.38 -58.63
CA ALA A 35 3.59 81.15 -57.62
C ALA A 35 2.84 79.82 -57.83
N VAL A 36 2.59 79.42 -59.08
CA VAL A 36 1.98 78.13 -59.43
C VAL A 36 2.93 76.98 -59.11
N HIS A 37 4.22 77.10 -59.43
CA HIS A 37 5.22 76.10 -59.05
C HIS A 37 5.36 75.96 -57.53
N GLU A 38 5.33 77.08 -56.81
CA GLU A 38 5.37 77.07 -55.34
C GLU A 38 4.11 76.43 -54.74
N GLN A 39 2.92 76.71 -55.29
CA GLN A 39 1.69 76.03 -54.86
C GLN A 39 1.71 74.53 -55.17
N SER A 40 2.21 74.14 -56.34
CA SER A 40 2.32 72.72 -56.71
C SER A 40 3.25 71.97 -55.76
N ALA A 41 4.41 72.54 -55.44
CA ALA A 41 5.36 71.96 -54.49
C ALA A 41 4.74 71.81 -53.09
N ARG A 42 3.97 72.80 -52.64
CA ARG A 42 3.25 72.71 -51.35
C ARG A 42 2.17 71.63 -51.37
N LEU A 43 1.46 71.44 -52.48
CA LEU A 43 0.47 70.38 -52.62
C LEU A 43 1.12 69.00 -52.60
N ASP A 44 2.25 68.83 -53.30
CA ASP A 44 3.03 67.59 -53.29
C ASP A 44 3.55 67.26 -51.88
N ASP A 45 4.03 68.26 -51.14
CA ASP A 45 4.48 68.10 -49.75
C ASP A 45 3.35 67.67 -48.82
N VAL A 46 2.18 68.31 -48.92
CA VAL A 46 1.00 67.93 -48.12
C VAL A 46 0.54 66.52 -48.47
N GLN A 47 0.52 66.17 -49.76
CA GLN A 47 0.11 64.85 -50.21
C GLN A 47 1.07 63.76 -49.75
N ASN A 48 2.38 64.05 -49.76
CA ASN A 48 3.41 63.18 -49.18
C ASN A 48 3.27 63.06 -47.66
N ALA A 49 3.04 64.16 -46.95
CA ALA A 49 2.87 64.16 -45.50
C ALA A 49 1.63 63.35 -45.07
N VAL A 50 0.50 63.53 -45.75
CA VAL A 50 -0.73 62.77 -45.51
C VAL A 50 -0.52 61.29 -45.84
N GLY A 51 0.17 60.97 -46.94
CA GLY A 51 0.53 59.61 -47.29
C GLY A 51 1.42 58.94 -46.24
N ALA A 52 2.43 59.65 -45.73
CA ALA A 52 3.31 59.18 -44.67
C ALA A 52 2.56 58.98 -43.34
N GLN A 53 1.69 59.92 -42.96
CA GLN A 53 0.86 59.82 -41.77
C GLN A 53 -0.10 58.62 -41.85
N THR A 54 -0.71 58.37 -43.01
CA THR A 54 -1.62 57.24 -43.22
C THR A 54 -0.88 55.91 -43.07
N ARG A 55 0.32 55.79 -43.65
CA ARG A 55 1.17 54.58 -43.49
C ARG A 55 1.57 54.37 -42.03
N HIS A 56 2.02 55.42 -41.35
CA HIS A 56 2.41 55.33 -39.94
C HIS A 56 1.24 54.89 -39.05
N THR A 57 0.04 55.41 -39.31
CA THR A 57 -1.16 55.05 -38.56
C THR A 57 -1.55 53.59 -38.80
N TYR A 58 -1.45 53.11 -40.05
CA TYR A 58 -1.69 51.72 -40.40
C TYR A 58 -0.68 50.78 -39.74
N GLU A 59 0.62 51.11 -39.83
CA GLU A 59 1.70 50.36 -39.18
C GLU A 59 1.48 50.28 -37.66
N GLN A 60 1.09 51.38 -37.03
CA GLN A 60 0.81 51.42 -35.59
C GLN A 60 -0.38 50.52 -35.21
N MET A 61 -1.44 50.49 -36.02
CA MET A 61 -2.60 49.62 -35.78
C MET A 61 -2.23 48.15 -35.91
N VAL A 62 -1.46 47.79 -36.94
CA VAL A 62 -0.98 46.40 -37.13
C VAL A 62 -0.10 45.98 -35.96
N HIS A 63 0.81 46.84 -35.51
CA HIS A 63 1.64 46.57 -34.33
C HIS A 63 0.80 46.36 -33.07
N LEU A 64 -0.20 47.22 -32.82
CA LEU A 64 -1.07 47.10 -31.66
C LEU A 64 -1.90 45.82 -31.71
N HIS A 65 -2.50 45.50 -32.86
CA HIS A 65 -3.27 44.27 -33.04
C HIS A 65 -2.39 43.02 -32.83
N HIS A 66 -1.20 43.02 -33.43
CA HIS A 66 -0.25 41.93 -33.25
C HIS A 66 0.18 41.77 -31.79
N GLN A 67 0.43 42.89 -31.09
CA GLN A 67 0.76 42.87 -29.67
C GLN A 67 -0.39 42.30 -28.81
N GLN A 68 -1.63 42.67 -29.12
CA GLN A 68 -2.81 42.14 -28.45
C GLN A 68 -2.97 40.63 -28.69
N GLN A 69 -2.70 40.17 -29.90
CA GLN A 69 -2.76 38.75 -30.25
C GLN A 69 -1.70 37.94 -29.48
N LEU A 70 -0.47 38.43 -29.40
CA LEU A 70 0.59 37.81 -28.60
C LEU A 70 0.27 37.81 -27.10
N HIS A 71 -0.39 38.86 -26.60
CA HIS A 71 -0.83 38.90 -25.21
C HIS A 71 -1.89 37.83 -24.94
N SER A 72 -2.90 37.72 -25.81
CA SER A 72 -3.94 36.69 -25.71
C SER A 72 -3.37 35.27 -25.81
N GLN A 73 -2.44 35.03 -26.74
CA GLN A 73 -1.79 33.73 -26.91
C GLN A 73 -0.99 33.34 -25.66
N ARG A 74 -0.18 34.25 -25.11
CA ARG A 74 0.56 33.99 -23.86
C ARG A 74 -0.37 33.69 -22.68
N GLN A 75 -1.49 34.40 -22.58
CA GLN A 75 -2.47 34.14 -21.53
C GLN A 75 -3.11 32.76 -21.67
N MET A 76 -3.45 32.35 -22.90
CA MET A 76 -4.01 31.02 -23.17
C MET A 76 -2.99 29.92 -22.88
N GLU A 77 -1.73 30.08 -23.26
CA GLU A 77 -0.67 29.13 -22.95
C GLU A 77 -0.46 28.97 -21.44
N MET A 78 -0.44 30.08 -20.70
CA MET A 78 -0.34 30.06 -19.24
C MET A 78 -1.54 29.36 -18.60
N ASN A 79 -2.76 29.65 -19.08
CA ASN A 79 -3.98 29.02 -18.58
C ASN A 79 -3.97 27.50 -18.85
N ASN A 80 -3.58 27.08 -20.06
CA ASN A 80 -3.43 25.67 -20.41
C ASN A 80 -2.41 24.96 -19.52
N ARG A 81 -1.27 25.61 -19.21
CA ARG A 81 -0.27 25.06 -18.29
C ARG A 81 -0.83 24.88 -16.88
N LEU A 82 -1.52 25.89 -16.36
CA LEU A 82 -2.14 25.81 -15.03
C LEU A 82 -3.18 24.69 -14.95
N MET A 83 -4.00 24.53 -16.01
CA MET A 83 -4.97 23.44 -16.11
C MET A 83 -4.29 22.06 -16.12
N ALA A 84 -3.21 21.90 -16.89
CA ALA A 84 -2.45 20.65 -16.93
C ALA A 84 -1.83 20.30 -15.56
N GLU A 85 -1.29 21.30 -14.85
CA GLU A 85 -0.76 21.11 -13.49
C GLU A 85 -1.86 20.72 -12.50
N LEU A 86 -3.04 21.35 -12.57
CA LEU A 86 -4.18 21.01 -11.73
C LEU A 86 -4.67 19.58 -11.98
N GLU A 87 -4.72 19.15 -13.23
CA GLU A 87 -5.07 17.78 -13.59
C GLU A 87 -4.02 16.78 -13.09
N GLU A 88 -2.74 17.09 -13.19
CA GLU A 88 -1.68 16.23 -12.67
C GLU A 88 -1.75 16.13 -11.14
N GLN A 89 -1.97 17.25 -10.44
CA GLN A 89 -2.18 17.25 -9.00
C GLN A 89 -3.41 16.42 -8.60
N ARG A 90 -4.49 16.51 -9.37
CA ARG A 90 -5.68 15.68 -9.14
C ARG A 90 -5.36 14.20 -9.33
N ARG A 91 -4.67 13.82 -10.40
CA ARG A 91 -4.24 12.42 -10.63
C ARG A 91 -3.34 11.91 -9.51
N ARG A 92 -2.38 12.72 -9.05
CA ARG A 92 -1.51 12.36 -7.91
C ARG A 92 -2.32 12.14 -6.64
N ARG A 93 -3.31 12.99 -6.36
CA ARG A 93 -4.23 12.82 -5.22
C ARG A 93 -5.07 11.55 -5.36
N GLU A 94 -5.60 11.27 -6.55
CA GLU A 94 -6.39 10.05 -6.81
C GLU A 94 -5.56 8.78 -6.57
N VAL A 95 -4.30 8.75 -7.03
CA VAL A 95 -3.39 7.62 -6.77
C VAL A 95 -3.10 7.43 -5.28
N LEU A 96 -2.87 8.51 -4.53
CA LEU A 96 -2.67 8.45 -3.08
C LEU A 96 -3.90 7.92 -2.35
N VAL A 97 -5.08 8.37 -2.76
CA VAL A 97 -6.37 7.90 -2.21
C VAL A 97 -6.55 6.41 -2.52
N GLU A 98 -6.26 5.97 -3.73
CA GLU A 98 -6.38 4.55 -4.11
C GLU A 98 -5.40 3.68 -3.29
N GLN A 99 -4.15 4.12 -3.11
CA GLN A 99 -3.20 3.42 -2.25
C GLN A 99 -3.69 3.30 -0.80
N LEU A 100 -4.26 4.37 -0.24
CA LEU A 100 -4.86 4.33 1.09
C LEU A 100 -6.03 3.35 1.16
N HIS A 101 -6.87 3.26 0.12
CA HIS A 101 -7.97 2.29 0.08
C HIS A 101 -7.46 0.85 0.03
N VAL A 102 -6.45 0.57 -0.79
CA VAL A 102 -5.82 -0.76 -0.86
C VAL A 102 -5.20 -1.12 0.49
N GLN A 103 -4.45 -0.21 1.11
CA GLN A 103 -3.86 -0.43 2.42
C GLN A 103 -4.94 -0.69 3.48
N LYS A 104 -5.98 0.12 3.53
CA LYS A 104 -7.10 -0.05 4.46
C LYS A 104 -7.75 -1.43 4.30
N LYS A 105 -8.03 -1.84 3.06
CA LYS A 105 -8.63 -3.15 2.76
C LYS A 105 -7.72 -4.31 3.18
N GLN A 106 -6.42 -4.18 2.99
CA GLN A 106 -5.45 -5.18 3.48
C GLN A 106 -5.44 -5.26 5.01
N THR A 107 -5.45 -4.13 5.70
CA THR A 107 -5.52 -4.09 7.17
C THR A 107 -6.81 -4.69 7.70
N GLU A 108 -7.95 -4.37 7.10
CA GLU A 108 -9.26 -4.95 7.48
C GLU A 108 -9.28 -6.47 7.27
N ALA A 109 -8.74 -6.96 6.15
CA ALA A 109 -8.63 -8.40 5.90
C ALA A 109 -7.71 -9.09 6.92
N HIS A 110 -6.59 -8.45 7.28
CA HIS A 110 -5.70 -8.95 8.31
C HIS A 110 -6.39 -9.00 9.68
N GLU A 111 -7.11 -7.95 10.05
CA GLU A 111 -7.87 -7.89 11.30
C GLU A 111 -8.95 -8.97 11.36
N GLN A 112 -9.70 -9.17 10.27
CA GLN A 112 -10.68 -10.25 10.16
C GLN A 112 -10.03 -11.63 10.34
N GLY A 113 -8.84 -11.84 9.75
CA GLY A 113 -8.06 -13.06 9.95
C GLY A 113 -7.65 -13.28 11.41
N LEU A 114 -7.22 -12.22 12.10
CA LEU A 114 -6.92 -12.27 13.54
C LEU A 114 -8.15 -12.59 14.38
N HIS A 115 -9.29 -11.97 14.10
CA HIS A 115 -10.55 -12.25 14.80
C HIS A 115 -11.02 -13.69 14.57
N GLN A 116 -10.90 -14.22 13.35
CA GLN A 116 -11.23 -15.61 13.04
C GLN A 116 -10.29 -16.59 13.77
N ALA A 117 -8.99 -16.31 13.80
CA ALA A 117 -8.01 -17.11 14.54
C ALA A 117 -8.29 -17.08 16.06
N ALA A 118 -8.65 -15.92 16.61
CA ALA A 118 -9.04 -15.78 18.01
C ALA A 118 -10.31 -16.60 18.31
N ALA A 119 -11.35 -16.49 17.47
CA ALA A 119 -12.57 -17.27 17.63
C ALA A 119 -12.33 -18.79 17.52
N ALA A 120 -11.46 -19.22 16.61
CA ALA A 120 -11.06 -20.62 16.49
C ALA A 120 -10.30 -21.09 17.74
N SER A 121 -9.41 -20.26 18.29
CA SER A 121 -8.67 -20.55 19.52
C SER A 121 -9.60 -20.71 20.74
N VAL A 122 -10.62 -19.85 20.86
CA VAL A 122 -11.63 -19.98 21.93
C VAL A 122 -12.38 -21.31 21.82
N LYS A 123 -12.87 -21.66 20.62
CA LYS A 123 -13.54 -22.95 20.37
C LYS A 123 -12.63 -24.13 20.70
N HIS A 124 -11.34 -24.03 20.35
CA HIS A 124 -10.35 -25.05 20.68
C HIS A 124 -10.17 -25.20 22.20
N GLY A 125 -10.13 -24.10 22.94
CA GLY A 125 -10.09 -24.11 24.41
C GLY A 125 -11.33 -24.79 25.02
N GLU A 126 -12.53 -24.44 24.55
CA GLU A 126 -13.78 -25.04 25.00
C GLU A 126 -13.83 -26.56 24.76
N GLN A 127 -13.32 -27.04 23.61
CA GLN A 127 -13.23 -28.46 23.31
C GLN A 127 -12.29 -29.20 24.26
N LEU A 128 -11.14 -28.62 24.60
CA LEU A 128 -10.21 -29.18 25.58
C LEU A 128 -10.84 -29.25 26.98
N ASP A 129 -11.57 -28.21 27.39
CA ASP A 129 -12.26 -28.19 28.67
C ASP A 129 -13.41 -29.20 28.74
N GLU A 130 -14.15 -29.39 27.65
CA GLU A 130 -15.19 -30.43 27.56
C GLU A 130 -14.59 -31.83 27.61
N MET A 131 -13.49 -32.08 26.88
CA MET A 131 -12.73 -33.32 26.95
C MET A 131 -12.25 -33.57 28.39
N ARG A 132 -11.74 -32.54 29.06
CA ARG A 132 -11.33 -32.60 30.46
C ARG A 132 -12.48 -32.96 31.39
N ARG A 133 -13.62 -32.33 31.20
CA ARG A 133 -14.84 -32.59 31.99
C ARG A 133 -15.32 -34.03 31.81
N ARG A 134 -15.41 -34.54 30.58
CA ARG A 134 -15.83 -35.93 30.29
C ARG A 134 -14.91 -36.96 30.92
N THR A 135 -13.60 -36.78 30.75
CA THR A 135 -12.61 -37.70 31.32
C THR A 135 -12.68 -37.70 32.85
N SER A 136 -12.79 -36.52 33.48
CA SER A 136 -12.98 -36.40 34.93
C SER A 136 -14.27 -37.10 35.40
N ALA A 137 -15.39 -36.88 34.71
CA ALA A 137 -16.67 -37.53 35.04
C ALA A 137 -16.59 -39.07 34.94
N ARG A 138 -15.92 -39.60 33.90
CA ARG A 138 -15.67 -41.04 33.75
C ARG A 138 -14.87 -41.60 34.94
N TRP A 139 -13.86 -40.87 35.40
CA TRP A 139 -13.07 -41.27 36.58
C TRP A 139 -13.86 -41.24 37.88
N HIS A 140 -14.67 -40.21 38.10
CA HIS A 140 -15.54 -40.15 39.29
C HIS A 140 -16.60 -41.25 39.29
N ALA A 141 -17.14 -41.63 38.13
CA ALA A 141 -18.06 -42.77 38.03
C ALA A 141 -17.37 -44.10 38.38
N PHE A 142 -16.09 -44.26 38.03
CA PHE A 142 -15.30 -45.45 38.38
C PHE A 142 -15.01 -45.54 39.89
N SER A 143 -14.68 -44.42 40.54
CA SER A 143 -14.37 -44.39 41.98
C SER A 143 -15.59 -44.34 42.90
N ALA A 144 -16.78 -44.04 42.38
CA ALA A 144 -18.03 -44.02 43.14
C ALA A 144 -18.67 -45.40 43.36
N THR A 145 -18.06 -46.49 42.88
CA THR A 145 -18.55 -47.85 43.15
C THR A 145 -18.29 -48.19 44.63
N PRO A 146 -19.33 -48.40 45.47
CA PRO A 146 -19.11 -48.71 46.88
C PRO A 146 -18.46 -50.09 46.99
N LEU A 147 -17.25 -50.15 47.55
CA LEU A 147 -16.70 -51.40 48.05
C LEU A 147 -17.61 -51.92 49.18
N PRO A 148 -18.03 -53.19 49.18
CA PRO A 148 -18.81 -53.74 50.28
C PRO A 148 -17.97 -53.69 51.56
N ALA A 149 -18.50 -53.03 52.58
CA ALA A 149 -17.88 -52.89 53.88
C ALA A 149 -17.72 -54.27 54.54
N VAL A 150 -16.48 -54.75 54.64
CA VAL A 150 -16.15 -55.92 55.46
C VAL A 150 -15.90 -55.42 56.89
N ALA A 151 -16.70 -55.96 57.81
CA ALA A 151 -16.76 -55.59 59.21
C ALA A 151 -15.44 -55.78 59.96
N ALA A 152 -15.21 -54.89 60.92
CA ALA A 152 -14.10 -54.90 61.86
C ALA A 152 -14.09 -56.15 62.76
N GLY A 153 -12.89 -56.69 63.02
CA GLY A 153 -12.63 -57.76 63.96
C GLY A 153 -11.28 -57.57 64.65
N THR A 154 -11.34 -57.46 65.97
CA THR A 154 -10.34 -57.02 66.95
C THR A 154 -9.17 -57.99 67.19
N SER A 155 -8.02 -57.42 67.60
CA SER A 155 -7.12 -57.84 68.70
C SER A 155 -5.65 -58.10 68.35
N ALA A 156 -4.77 -57.45 69.12
CA ALA A 156 -3.36 -57.77 69.31
C ALA A 156 -3.20 -58.49 70.67
N PRO A 157 -2.14 -59.31 70.88
CA PRO A 157 -0.99 -58.78 71.62
C PRO A 157 0.39 -59.27 71.12
N ALA A 158 1.44 -58.63 71.62
CA ALA A 158 2.85 -58.77 71.24
C ALA A 158 3.60 -59.90 71.98
N VAL A 159 4.49 -60.62 71.28
CA VAL A 159 5.75 -61.21 71.81
C VAL A 159 6.79 -61.25 70.70
N ALA A 160 8.02 -60.84 71.02
CA ALA A 160 9.18 -60.80 70.14
C ALA A 160 9.67 -62.19 69.70
N GLY A 161 9.82 -62.34 68.39
CA GLY A 161 10.45 -63.48 67.72
C GLY A 161 10.39 -63.20 66.22
N VAL A 162 11.56 -63.10 65.59
CA VAL A 162 11.82 -62.88 64.15
C VAL A 162 10.58 -63.08 63.27
N GLN A 163 9.87 -61.98 62.98
CA GLN A 163 8.82 -61.98 61.98
C GLN A 163 9.48 -61.70 60.64
N VAL A 164 9.69 -62.76 59.87
CA VAL A 164 9.92 -62.66 58.43
C VAL A 164 8.75 -61.83 57.86
N VAL A 165 9.03 -60.57 57.49
CA VAL A 165 8.06 -59.74 56.78
C VAL A 165 7.88 -60.35 55.40
N TYR A 166 6.85 -61.16 55.30
CA TYR A 166 6.34 -61.74 54.08
C TYR A 166 5.80 -60.61 53.18
N GLY A 167 6.42 -60.39 52.02
CA GLY A 167 5.67 -60.00 50.83
C GLY A 167 5.40 -58.51 50.56
N PHE A 168 6.30 -57.58 50.88
CA PHE A 168 6.28 -56.26 50.23
C PHE A 168 7.52 -56.08 49.33
N GLN A 169 7.50 -56.75 48.18
CA GLN A 169 8.43 -56.42 47.10
C GLN A 169 7.79 -55.31 46.26
N GLU A 170 8.35 -54.11 46.33
CA GLU A 170 7.88 -52.96 45.57
C GLU A 170 7.88 -53.30 44.08
N VAL A 171 6.70 -53.29 43.46
CA VAL A 171 6.57 -53.40 42.00
C VAL A 171 7.15 -52.11 41.41
N PRO A 172 8.03 -52.18 40.40
CA PRO A 172 8.55 -50.99 39.74
C PRO A 172 7.41 -50.05 39.35
N LYS A 173 7.54 -48.77 39.69
CA LYS A 173 6.48 -47.79 39.46
C LYS A 173 6.49 -47.35 37.99
N ALA A 174 5.37 -47.52 37.30
CA ALA A 174 5.23 -47.04 35.93
C ALA A 174 5.37 -45.50 35.89
N PRO A 175 6.11 -44.95 34.89
CA PRO A 175 6.19 -43.51 34.71
C PRO A 175 4.85 -42.95 34.21
N SER A 176 4.63 -41.65 34.45
CA SER A 176 3.43 -40.93 33.98
C SER A 176 3.81 -39.80 33.03
N PHE A 177 3.15 -39.68 31.89
CA PHE A 177 3.35 -38.62 30.91
C PHE A 177 2.16 -37.66 30.82
N ASN A 178 2.41 -36.36 30.97
CA ASN A 178 1.43 -35.29 30.73
C ASN A 178 1.98 -34.14 29.86
N GLY A 179 3.19 -34.33 29.32
CA GLY A 179 3.90 -33.33 28.53
C GLY A 179 3.39 -33.23 27.10
N SER A 180 3.97 -32.31 26.34
CA SER A 180 3.67 -32.14 24.91
C SER A 180 4.90 -31.81 24.06
N THR A 181 6.05 -31.52 24.68
CA THR A 181 7.26 -31.15 23.95
C THR A 181 8.11 -32.36 23.59
N LYS A 182 8.85 -32.29 22.48
CA LYS A 182 9.80 -33.36 22.06
C LYS A 182 10.81 -33.74 23.15
N VAL A 183 11.25 -32.77 23.96
CA VAL A 183 12.17 -33.01 25.08
C VAL A 183 11.48 -33.79 26.21
N GLN A 184 10.23 -33.44 26.54
CA GLN A 184 9.44 -34.18 27.53
C GLN A 184 9.13 -35.61 27.06
N MET A 185 8.84 -35.79 25.77
CA MET A 185 8.60 -37.10 25.14
C MET A 185 9.84 -38.00 25.24
N ARG A 186 11.01 -37.47 24.86
CA ARG A 186 12.28 -38.20 24.97
C ARG A 186 12.59 -38.59 26.42
N LYS A 187 12.47 -37.64 27.35
CA LYS A 187 12.68 -37.90 28.78
C LYS A 187 11.73 -38.98 29.30
N PHE A 188 10.47 -38.99 28.85
CA PHE A 188 9.51 -40.02 29.21
C PHE A 188 9.90 -41.39 28.64
N MET A 189 10.34 -41.46 27.39
CA MET A 189 10.82 -42.73 26.80
C MET A 189 12.05 -43.27 27.54
N ASP A 190 13.02 -42.42 27.90
CA ASP A 190 14.18 -42.82 28.69
C ASP A 190 13.75 -43.41 30.05
N GLN A 191 12.75 -42.82 30.69
CA GLN A 191 12.17 -43.31 31.95
C GLN A 191 11.39 -44.61 31.76
N TYR A 192 10.63 -44.74 30.68
CA TYR A 192 9.88 -45.96 30.37
C TYR A 192 10.81 -47.13 30.04
N GLU A 193 11.93 -46.89 29.37
CA GLU A 193 12.96 -47.91 29.16
C GLU A 193 13.64 -48.33 30.46
N ALA A 194 13.92 -47.39 31.37
CA ALA A 194 14.45 -47.71 32.70
C ALA A 194 13.47 -48.58 33.49
N TYR A 195 12.19 -48.20 33.51
CA TYR A 195 11.11 -48.99 34.09
C TYR A 195 11.01 -50.40 33.48
N ALA A 196 11.11 -50.52 32.15
CA ALA A 196 11.08 -51.82 31.48
C ALA A 196 12.25 -52.72 31.90
N ARG A 197 13.45 -52.15 32.09
CA ARG A 197 14.62 -52.91 32.60
C ARG A 197 14.38 -53.38 34.04
N GLU A 198 13.84 -52.54 34.90
CA GLU A 198 13.53 -52.91 36.29
C GLU A 198 12.50 -54.04 36.37
N VAL A 199 11.43 -53.98 35.55
CA VAL A 199 10.43 -55.05 35.45
C VAL A 199 11.07 -56.37 35.02
N ASN A 200 11.96 -56.33 34.00
CA ASN A 200 12.65 -57.52 33.52
C ASN A 200 13.57 -58.14 34.59
N ILE A 201 14.31 -57.30 35.33
CA ILE A 201 15.16 -57.75 36.43
C ILE A 201 14.31 -58.39 37.56
N ALA A 202 13.21 -57.74 37.95
CA ALA A 202 12.31 -58.25 38.98
C ALA A 202 11.63 -59.58 38.59
N ASN A 203 11.37 -59.76 37.29
CA ASN A 203 10.86 -61.00 36.73
C ASN A 203 11.91 -62.12 36.70
N ALA A 204 13.15 -61.80 36.33
CA ALA A 204 14.26 -62.75 36.34
C ALA A 204 14.58 -63.25 37.76
N GLN A 205 14.38 -62.41 38.77
CA GLN A 205 14.55 -62.77 40.19
C GLN A 205 13.42 -63.65 40.75
N ARG A 206 12.34 -63.91 39.97
CA ARG A 206 11.23 -64.80 40.35
C ARG A 206 11.05 -65.96 39.36
N PRO A 207 11.95 -66.96 39.36
CA PRO A 207 11.74 -68.19 38.59
C PRO A 207 10.54 -68.96 39.15
N GLY A 208 9.48 -69.13 38.35
CA GLY A 208 8.27 -69.88 38.74
C GLY A 208 7.20 -69.08 39.49
N GLY A 209 7.43 -67.79 39.76
CA GLY A 209 6.44 -66.88 40.34
C GLY A 209 5.59 -66.15 39.29
N ALA A 210 4.52 -65.49 39.75
CA ALA A 210 3.74 -64.59 38.91
C ALA A 210 4.63 -63.48 38.31
N GLN A 211 4.63 -63.37 36.98
CA GLN A 211 5.40 -62.37 36.26
C GLN A 211 4.73 -61.01 36.36
N ILE A 212 5.50 -59.96 36.63
CA ILE A 212 5.05 -58.57 36.50
C ILE A 212 4.86 -58.30 35.02
N GLN A 213 3.63 -57.95 34.63
CA GLN A 213 3.34 -57.44 33.30
C GLN A 213 3.76 -55.96 33.23
N ARG A 214 4.53 -55.62 32.21
CA ARG A 214 4.88 -54.22 31.93
C ARG A 214 3.61 -53.46 31.53
N ALA A 215 3.39 -52.30 32.14
CA ALA A 215 2.29 -51.42 31.73
C ALA A 215 2.49 -50.98 30.26
N PRO A 216 1.45 -51.00 29.41
CA PRO A 216 1.53 -50.45 28.05
C PRO A 216 1.76 -48.93 28.09
N LEU A 217 2.32 -48.37 27.03
CA LEU A 217 2.58 -46.93 26.93
C LEU A 217 1.31 -46.11 27.16
N SER A 218 0.17 -46.55 26.63
CA SER A 218 -1.13 -45.89 26.80
C SER A 218 -1.56 -45.75 28.26
N ALA A 219 -1.22 -46.73 29.11
CA ALA A 219 -1.53 -46.70 30.54
C ALA A 219 -0.60 -45.78 31.34
N CYS A 220 0.57 -45.45 30.77
CA CYS A 220 1.54 -44.53 31.34
C CYS A 220 1.28 -43.07 30.95
N ILE A 221 0.26 -42.79 30.14
CA ILE A 221 -0.07 -41.43 29.67
C ILE A 221 -1.30 -40.94 30.40
N ASP A 222 -1.28 -39.67 30.81
CA ASP A 222 -2.43 -39.02 31.40
C ASP A 222 -3.64 -39.13 30.44
N PRO A 223 -4.83 -39.55 30.91
CA PRO A 223 -5.99 -39.76 30.05
C PRO A 223 -6.39 -38.54 29.19
N LEU A 224 -6.15 -37.31 29.66
CA LEU A 224 -6.38 -36.11 28.84
C LEU A 224 -5.33 -35.96 27.76
N SER A 225 -4.09 -36.32 28.08
CA SER A 225 -3.00 -36.34 27.11
C SER A 225 -3.24 -37.43 26.05
N VAL A 226 -3.80 -38.59 26.41
CA VAL A 226 -4.20 -39.63 25.45
C VAL A 226 -5.20 -39.07 24.43
N GLU A 227 -6.30 -38.49 24.90
CA GLU A 227 -7.34 -37.94 24.02
C GLU A 227 -6.81 -36.78 23.17
N ARG A 228 -6.02 -35.88 23.77
CA ARG A 228 -5.40 -34.76 23.06
C ARG A 228 -4.46 -35.24 21.95
N ILE A 229 -3.55 -36.17 22.26
CA ILE A 229 -2.57 -36.69 21.30
C ILE A 229 -3.27 -37.47 20.19
N ALA A 230 -4.25 -38.31 20.55
CA ALA A 230 -5.03 -39.08 19.59
C ALA A 230 -5.69 -38.17 18.54
N TYR A 231 -6.38 -37.13 19.01
CA TYR A 231 -7.14 -36.25 18.13
C TYR A 231 -6.26 -35.28 17.34
N TRP A 232 -5.27 -34.64 17.98
CA TRP A 232 -4.51 -33.53 17.38
C TRP A 232 -3.21 -33.95 16.69
N GLU A 233 -2.52 -34.97 17.18
CA GLU A 233 -1.20 -35.34 16.66
C GLU A 233 -1.28 -36.58 15.77
N ILE A 234 -2.04 -37.59 16.18
CA ILE A 234 -2.14 -38.87 15.46
C ILE A 234 -3.32 -38.87 14.47
N GLY A 235 -4.38 -38.10 14.75
CA GLY A 235 -5.58 -38.02 13.90
C GLY A 235 -6.46 -39.28 13.93
N LYS A 236 -6.41 -40.06 15.02
CA LYS A 236 -7.22 -41.27 15.23
C LYS A 236 -8.06 -41.15 16.49
N ALA A 237 -9.14 -41.92 16.61
CA ALA A 237 -9.87 -41.97 17.87
C ALA A 237 -9.02 -42.65 18.96
N SER A 238 -9.11 -42.18 20.21
CA SER A 238 -8.27 -42.68 21.33
C SER A 238 -8.39 -44.19 21.56
N HIS A 239 -9.57 -44.77 21.29
CA HIS A 239 -9.84 -46.20 21.44
C HIS A 239 -9.35 -47.05 20.26
N GLU A 240 -8.98 -46.42 19.14
CA GLU A 240 -8.40 -47.08 17.95
C GLU A 240 -6.87 -47.11 18.00
N LEU A 241 -6.26 -46.38 18.95
CA LEU A 241 -4.81 -46.32 19.09
C LEU A 241 -4.25 -47.62 19.66
N THR A 242 -3.28 -48.18 18.94
CA THR A 242 -2.53 -49.38 19.33
C THR A 242 -1.24 -49.02 20.05
N GLU A 243 -0.61 -50.00 20.71
CA GLU A 243 0.71 -49.82 21.33
C GLU A 243 1.78 -49.41 20.30
N GLU A 244 1.64 -49.85 19.06
CA GLU A 244 2.52 -49.49 17.95
C GLU A 244 2.36 -48.02 17.55
N ASP A 245 1.12 -47.50 17.53
CA ASP A 245 0.86 -46.08 17.28
C ASP A 245 1.55 -45.20 18.33
N TRP A 246 1.52 -45.61 19.60
CA TRP A 246 2.23 -44.91 20.68
C TRP A 246 3.73 -44.95 20.51
N LYS A 247 4.32 -46.11 20.17
CA LYS A 247 5.76 -46.21 19.91
C LYS A 247 6.19 -45.29 18.76
N VAL A 248 5.44 -45.25 17.66
CA VAL A 248 5.74 -44.39 16.50
C VAL A 248 5.65 -42.91 16.87
N PHE A 249 4.69 -42.52 17.71
CA PHE A 249 4.55 -41.14 18.14
C PHE A 249 5.69 -40.64 19.05
N PHE A 250 6.24 -41.52 19.89
CA PHE A 250 7.30 -41.15 20.85
C PHE A 250 8.73 -41.29 20.32
N LEU A 251 8.95 -42.00 19.20
CA LEU A 251 10.26 -42.24 18.57
C LEU A 251 10.52 -41.23 17.43
#